data_AF-A0A0F9CJS4-F1
#
_entry.id   AF-A0A0F9CJS4-F1
#
_cell.length_a   1.000
_cell.length_b   1.000
_cell.length_c   1.000
_cell.angle_alpha   90.00
_cell.angle_beta   90.00
_cell.angle_gamma   90.00
#
_symmetry.space_group_name_H-M   'P 1'
#
loop_
_entity.id
_entity.type
_entity.pdbx_description
1 polymer ?
#
loop_
_entity_poly.entity_id
_entity_poly.type
_entity_poly.pdbx_seq_one_letter_code
_entity_poly.pdbx_strand_id
1 'polypeptide(L)'
;KLHLLIKIVTRWKYDLVLIIGDSFRILLLKMKKLFVINNLAKFRFVRFGISLLPIVIILFGISLIWQIFITYEILDDPSEKITAVIGSIGIMFGAVQLILSTIIRRREFYRQIRYNEYKRITDLIQSFVNTINDNMKLEPDLVILEKQVMNLYNELSATLYLSNVKLFPGIESEESGKGVRETAEEIVQEISKSRKSYQKLPAESQDQNPITALSELNIKMSWHNEMHRLLEKLVPHKYELFKYIEKFI
;
A
#
# COMPACT_ATOMS: atom_id res chain seq x y z
N LYS A 1 57.96 11.10 5.16
CA LYS A 1 57.25 11.40 3.89
C LYS A 1 56.14 10.39 3.58
N LEU A 2 56.39 9.07 3.63
CA LEU A 2 55.39 8.01 3.39
C LEU A 2 54.16 8.07 4.32
N HIS A 3 54.36 8.37 5.61
CA HIS A 3 53.27 8.45 6.59
C HIS A 3 52.29 9.61 6.32
N LEU A 4 52.77 10.70 5.71
CA LEU A 4 51.96 11.86 5.34
C LEU A 4 51.09 11.56 4.11
N LEU A 5 51.64 10.82 3.13
CA LEU A 5 50.93 10.34 1.94
C LEU A 5 49.80 9.36 2.30
N ILE A 6 50.05 8.41 3.21
CA ILE A 6 49.01 7.48 3.68
C ILE A 6 47.87 8.22 4.37
N LYS A 7 48.17 9.28 5.14
CA LYS A 7 47.16 10.10 5.84
C LYS A 7 46.35 10.96 4.87
N ILE A 8 46.96 11.46 3.80
CA ILE A 8 46.27 12.20 2.74
C ILE A 8 45.37 11.26 1.93
N VAL A 9 45.88 10.08 1.52
CA VAL A 9 45.12 9.09 0.73
C VAL A 9 43.94 8.51 1.52
N THR A 10 44.11 8.25 2.82
CA THR A 10 42.99 7.82 3.67
C THR A 10 41.95 8.92 3.85
N ARG A 11 42.37 10.17 4.07
CA ARG A 11 41.44 11.31 4.17
C ARG A 11 40.67 11.55 2.87
N TRP A 12 41.35 11.49 1.73
CA TRP A 12 40.70 11.55 0.41
C TRP A 12 39.74 10.39 0.15
N LYS A 13 40.05 9.16 0.58
CA LYS A 13 39.10 8.04 0.50
C LYS A 13 37.83 8.29 1.30
N TYR A 14 37.96 8.80 2.53
CA TYR A 14 36.79 9.10 3.36
C TYR A 14 35.97 10.26 2.78
N ASP A 15 36.62 11.34 2.37
CA ASP A 15 35.94 12.51 1.80
C ASP A 15 35.27 12.18 0.46
N LEU A 16 35.89 11.36 -0.39
CA LEU A 16 35.31 10.93 -1.66
C LEU A 16 34.11 9.99 -1.45
N VAL A 17 34.19 9.06 -0.48
CA VAL A 17 33.06 8.19 -0.11
C VAL A 17 31.90 9.00 0.48
N LEU A 18 32.20 10.04 1.27
CA LEU A 18 31.19 10.94 1.84
C LEU A 18 30.53 11.80 0.75
N ILE A 19 31.32 12.39 -0.15
CA ILE A 19 30.83 13.24 -1.25
C ILE A 19 30.00 12.41 -2.23
N ILE A 20 30.43 11.19 -2.58
CA ILE A 20 29.65 10.28 -3.42
C ILE A 20 28.37 9.85 -2.69
N GLY A 21 28.48 9.52 -1.40
CA GLY A 21 27.34 9.15 -0.55
C GLY A 21 26.28 10.27 -0.46
N ASP A 22 26.71 11.50 -0.23
CA ASP A 22 25.82 12.66 -0.10
C ASP A 22 25.26 13.11 -1.45
N SER A 23 26.06 13.08 -2.52
CA SER A 23 25.58 13.36 -3.88
C SER A 23 24.54 12.32 -4.32
N PHE A 24 24.76 11.04 -3.99
CA PHE A 24 23.80 9.97 -4.27
C PHE A 24 22.55 10.07 -3.39
N ARG A 25 22.69 10.50 -2.13
CA ARG A 25 21.56 10.75 -1.22
C ARG A 25 20.71 11.92 -1.69
N ILE A 26 21.32 13.00 -2.18
CA ILE A 26 20.63 14.16 -2.77
C ILE A 26 19.93 13.76 -4.07
N LEU A 27 20.57 12.94 -4.91
CA LEU A 27 19.96 12.39 -6.13
C LEU A 27 18.74 11.51 -5.79
N LEU A 28 18.88 10.61 -4.81
CA LEU A 28 17.79 9.78 -4.30
C LEU A 28 16.63 10.62 -3.74
N LEU A 29 16.93 11.68 -2.99
CA LEU A 29 15.91 12.59 -2.45
C LEU A 29 15.19 13.37 -3.56
N LYS A 30 15.92 13.85 -4.58
CA LYS A 30 15.32 14.50 -5.76
C LYS A 30 14.47 13.53 -6.58
N MET A 31 14.92 12.30 -6.77
CA MET A 31 14.14 11.24 -7.44
C MET A 31 12.89 10.85 -6.63
N LYS A 32 12.98 10.81 -5.29
CA LYS A 32 11.85 10.57 -4.40
C LYS A 32 10.82 11.70 -4.48
N LYS A 33 11.26 12.96 -4.62
CA LYS A 33 10.37 14.12 -4.81
C LYS A 33 9.70 14.11 -6.20
N LEU A 34 10.41 13.65 -7.23
CA LEU A 34 9.86 13.43 -8.58
C LEU A 34 8.87 12.26 -8.68
N PHE A 35 8.97 11.29 -7.76
CA PHE A 35 8.10 10.11 -7.66
C PHE A 35 6.72 10.44 -7.08
N VAL A 36 6.62 11.46 -6.23
CA VAL A 36 5.36 11.85 -5.56
C VAL A 36 4.44 12.68 -6.48
N ILE A 37 4.94 13.21 -7.61
CA ILE A 37 4.27 14.34 -8.30
C ILE A 37 3.52 13.98 -9.60
N ASN A 38 3.56 12.76 -10.19
CA ASN A 38 2.76 12.59 -11.41
C ASN A 38 2.28 11.20 -11.83
N ASN A 39 1.09 11.24 -12.42
CA ASN A 39 0.10 10.24 -12.78
C ASN A 39 0.60 8.99 -13.54
N LEU A 40 -0.23 7.94 -13.51
CA LEU A 40 -0.05 6.54 -13.96
C LEU A 40 0.82 6.29 -15.23
N ALA A 41 0.93 7.22 -16.18
CA ALA A 41 1.77 7.07 -17.37
C ALA A 41 3.28 7.01 -17.06
N LYS A 42 3.74 7.60 -15.94
CA LYS A 42 5.14 7.53 -15.51
C LYS A 42 5.57 6.14 -15.04
N PHE A 43 4.64 5.26 -14.66
CA PHE A 43 4.96 3.97 -14.06
C PHE A 43 5.67 3.02 -15.05
N ARG A 44 5.33 3.05 -16.35
CA ARG A 44 6.02 2.28 -17.39
C ARG A 44 7.42 2.82 -17.71
N PHE A 45 7.59 4.15 -17.78
CA PHE A 45 8.86 4.79 -18.07
C PHE A 45 9.86 4.67 -16.89
N VAL A 46 9.36 4.76 -15.65
CA VAL A 46 10.15 4.54 -14.43
C VAL A 46 10.57 3.07 -14.30
N ARG A 47 9.71 2.12 -14.70
CA ARG A 47 10.07 0.68 -14.73
C ARG A 47 11.21 0.40 -15.72
N PHE A 48 11.21 1.07 -16.87
CA PHE A 48 12.30 0.99 -17.86
C PHE A 48 13.59 1.67 -17.37
N GLY A 49 13.48 2.85 -16.76
CA GLY A 49 14.61 3.60 -16.21
C GLY A 49 15.33 2.88 -15.07
N ILE A 50 14.59 2.21 -14.17
CA ILE A 50 15.18 1.43 -13.07
C ILE A 50 15.93 0.20 -13.58
N SER A 51 15.50 -0.40 -14.69
CA SER A 51 16.18 -1.55 -15.30
C SER A 51 17.45 -1.16 -16.05
N LEU A 52 17.49 0.03 -16.68
CA LEU A 52 18.65 0.48 -17.46
C LEU A 52 19.70 1.22 -16.63
N LEU A 53 19.31 1.88 -15.54
CA LEU A 53 20.20 2.67 -14.69
C LEU A 53 21.41 1.89 -14.13
N PRO A 54 21.28 0.63 -13.67
CA PRO A 54 22.43 -0.17 -13.24
C PRO A 54 23.42 -0.42 -14.38
N ILE A 55 22.91 -0.67 -15.60
CA ILE A 55 23.72 -0.92 -16.79
C ILE A 55 24.49 0.35 -17.16
N VAL A 56 23.83 1.51 -17.14
CA VAL A 56 24.47 2.81 -17.41
C VAL A 56 25.56 3.13 -16.39
N ILE A 57 25.32 2.86 -15.10
CA ILE A 57 26.32 3.06 -14.03
C ILE A 57 27.54 2.16 -14.25
N ILE A 58 27.33 0.90 -14.61
CA ILE A 58 28.42 -0.05 -14.90
C ILE A 58 29.24 0.44 -16.09
N LEU A 59 28.59 0.81 -17.20
CA LEU A 59 29.29 1.29 -18.40
C LEU A 59 30.10 2.56 -18.14
N PHE A 60 29.50 3.52 -17.42
CA PHE A 60 30.19 4.75 -17.04
C PHE A 60 31.37 4.49 -16.10
N GLY A 61 31.20 3.62 -15.11
CA GLY A 61 32.26 3.26 -14.18
C GLY A 61 33.42 2.51 -14.86
N ILE A 62 33.15 1.60 -15.78
CA ILE A 62 34.18 0.95 -16.61
C ILE A 62 34.95 2.00 -17.43
N SER A 63 34.23 2.93 -18.07
CA SER A 63 34.86 4.02 -18.84
C SER A 63 35.77 4.89 -17.97
N LEU A 64 35.36 5.20 -16.73
CA LEU A 64 36.19 5.99 -15.80
C LEU A 64 37.42 5.22 -15.33
N ILE A 65 37.26 3.94 -14.96
CA ILE A 65 38.40 3.09 -14.56
C ILE A 65 39.41 3.00 -15.70
N TRP A 66 38.93 2.83 -16.94
CA TRP A 66 39.78 2.80 -18.12
C TRP A 66 40.53 4.12 -18.32
N GLN A 67 39.84 5.25 -18.26
CA GLN A 67 40.46 6.59 -18.38
C GLN A 67 41.55 6.79 -17.31
N ILE A 68 41.24 6.50 -16.05
CA ILE A 68 42.12 6.73 -14.90
C ILE A 68 43.41 5.90 -14.99
N PHE A 69 43.31 4.59 -15.25
CA PHE A 69 44.47 3.71 -15.17
C PHE A 69 45.21 3.52 -16.49
N ILE A 70 44.52 3.65 -17.64
CA ILE A 70 45.11 3.43 -18.97
C ILE A 70 45.44 4.75 -19.65
N THR A 71 44.57 5.76 -19.60
CA THR A 71 44.80 7.04 -20.32
C THR A 71 45.66 8.02 -19.54
N TYR A 72 45.47 8.12 -18.22
CA TYR A 72 46.24 9.04 -17.36
C TYR A 72 47.51 8.42 -16.77
N GLU A 73 47.81 7.14 -17.06
CA GLU A 73 49.01 6.41 -16.60
C GLU A 73 49.39 6.67 -15.13
N ILE A 74 48.42 6.58 -14.22
CA ILE A 74 48.65 6.86 -12.79
C ILE A 74 49.62 5.87 -12.12
N LEU A 75 49.79 4.68 -12.70
CA LEU A 75 50.74 3.66 -12.27
C LEU A 75 51.72 3.43 -13.42
N ASP A 76 52.98 3.13 -13.14
CA ASP A 76 53.98 2.89 -14.19
C ASP A 76 54.07 1.39 -14.55
N ASP A 77 53.88 0.50 -13.57
CA ASP A 77 53.99 -0.95 -13.77
C ASP A 77 52.70 -1.53 -14.42
N PRO A 78 52.81 -2.21 -15.58
CA PRO A 78 51.70 -2.89 -16.23
C PRO A 78 50.97 -3.91 -15.32
N SER A 79 51.68 -4.60 -14.44
CA SER A 79 51.12 -5.60 -13.54
C SER A 79 50.24 -4.96 -12.46
N GLU A 80 50.67 -3.82 -11.91
CA GLU A 80 49.91 -3.03 -10.95
C GLU A 80 48.69 -2.36 -11.61
N LYS A 81 48.82 -1.87 -12.85
CA LYS A 81 47.70 -1.33 -13.66
C LYS A 81 46.58 -2.36 -13.80
N ILE A 82 46.90 -3.57 -14.25
CA ILE A 82 45.89 -4.63 -14.47
C ILE A 82 45.22 -5.01 -13.14
N THR A 83 46.00 -5.18 -12.08
CA THR A 83 45.48 -5.53 -10.76
C THR A 83 44.54 -4.44 -10.22
N ALA A 84 44.91 -3.16 -10.39
CA ALA A 84 44.10 -2.02 -9.97
C ALA A 84 42.79 -1.89 -10.77
N VAL A 85 42.83 -2.13 -12.09
CA VAL A 85 41.63 -2.17 -12.94
C VAL A 85 40.68 -3.28 -12.51
N ILE A 86 41.18 -4.52 -12.35
CA ILE A 86 40.37 -5.66 -11.92
C ILE A 86 39.77 -5.41 -10.53
N GLY A 87 40.57 -4.92 -9.58
CA GLY A 87 40.11 -4.61 -8.23
C GLY A 87 39.04 -3.52 -8.19
N SER A 88 39.20 -2.47 -9.00
CA SER A 88 38.24 -1.37 -9.10
C SER A 88 36.91 -1.82 -9.72
N ILE A 89 36.97 -2.65 -10.76
CA ILE A 89 35.77 -3.26 -11.37
C ILE A 89 35.06 -4.16 -10.35
N GLY A 90 35.80 -4.96 -9.58
CA GLY A 90 35.24 -5.82 -8.53
C GLY A 90 34.49 -5.03 -7.45
N ILE A 91 35.09 -3.94 -6.96
CA ILE A 91 34.46 -3.05 -5.97
C ILE A 91 33.19 -2.40 -6.55
N MET A 92 33.27 -1.90 -7.78
CA MET A 92 32.13 -1.29 -8.47
C MET A 92 30.99 -2.30 -8.63
N PHE A 93 31.29 -3.53 -9.05
CA PHE A 93 30.28 -4.57 -9.20
C PHE A 93 29.60 -4.92 -7.87
N GLY A 94 30.37 -5.07 -6.79
CA GLY A 94 29.84 -5.28 -5.44
C GLY A 94 28.91 -4.15 -4.97
N ALA A 95 29.30 -2.90 -5.23
CA ALA A 95 28.47 -1.73 -4.90
C ALA A 95 27.15 -1.73 -5.68
N VAL A 96 27.17 -2.01 -6.99
CA VAL A 96 25.97 -2.10 -7.82
C VAL A 96 25.05 -3.24 -7.36
N GLN A 97 25.61 -4.41 -7.03
CA GLN A 97 24.84 -5.54 -6.50
C GLN A 97 24.11 -5.20 -5.19
N LEU A 98 24.77 -4.48 -4.27
CA LEU A 98 24.13 -4.02 -3.02
C LEU A 98 22.99 -3.03 -3.26
N ILE A 99 23.14 -2.13 -4.23
CA ILE A 99 22.09 -1.18 -4.60
C ILE A 99 20.90 -1.93 -5.21
N LEU A 100 21.17 -2.84 -6.15
CA LEU A 100 20.15 -3.66 -6.81
C LEU A 100 19.38 -4.52 -5.80
N SER A 101 20.07 -5.21 -4.91
CA SER A 101 19.44 -6.04 -3.89
C SER A 101 18.56 -5.21 -2.96
N THR A 102 18.99 -4.00 -2.60
CA THR A 102 18.19 -3.07 -1.79
C THR A 102 16.91 -2.62 -2.51
N ILE A 103 17.00 -2.30 -3.81
CA ILE A 103 15.84 -1.90 -4.62
C ILE A 103 14.86 -3.05 -4.77
N ILE A 104 15.35 -4.25 -5.10
CA ILE A 104 14.53 -5.46 -5.26
C ILE A 104 13.83 -5.80 -3.94
N ARG A 105 14.57 -5.82 -2.83
CA ARG A 105 14.03 -6.11 -1.50
C ARG A 105 12.93 -5.14 -1.09
N ARG A 106 13.12 -3.84 -1.35
CA ARG A 106 12.07 -2.83 -1.11
C ARG A 106 10.83 -3.11 -1.95
N ARG A 107 11.00 -3.45 -3.22
CA ARG A 107 9.88 -3.75 -4.12
C ARG A 107 9.08 -4.96 -3.65
N GLU A 108 9.75 -6.04 -3.29
CA GLU A 108 9.11 -7.24 -2.77
C GLU A 108 8.39 -6.97 -1.45
N PHE A 109 9.03 -6.22 -0.55
CA PHE A 109 8.41 -5.77 0.70
C PHE A 109 7.13 -4.96 0.46
N TYR A 110 7.15 -3.99 -0.45
CA TYR A 110 5.95 -3.23 -0.81
C TYR A 110 4.87 -4.12 -1.44
N ARG A 111 5.24 -5.09 -2.28
CA ARG A 111 4.29 -6.04 -2.87
C ARG A 111 3.62 -6.90 -1.79
N GLN A 112 4.40 -7.40 -0.83
CA GLN A 112 3.88 -8.18 0.29
C GLN A 112 2.93 -7.36 1.16
N ILE A 113 3.29 -6.10 1.48
CA ILE A 113 2.39 -5.22 2.24
C ILE A 113 1.08 -4.98 1.49
N ARG A 114 1.14 -4.67 0.17
CA ARG A 114 -0.08 -4.48 -0.64
C ARG A 114 -0.95 -5.72 -0.66
N TYR A 115 -0.35 -6.89 -0.82
CA TYR A 115 -1.08 -8.14 -0.82
C TYR A 115 -1.76 -8.42 0.54
N ASN A 116 -1.05 -8.18 1.64
CA ASN A 116 -1.61 -8.33 2.98
C ASN A 116 -2.75 -7.34 3.26
N GLU A 117 -2.59 -6.09 2.81
CA GLU A 117 -3.63 -5.07 2.97
C GLU A 117 -4.86 -5.36 2.11
N TYR A 118 -4.67 -5.86 0.88
CA TYR A 118 -5.77 -6.34 0.04
C TYR A 118 -6.57 -7.46 0.69
N LYS A 119 -5.88 -8.46 1.29
CA LYS A 119 -6.54 -9.51 2.08
C LYS A 119 -7.33 -8.91 3.24
N ARG A 120 -6.73 -8.01 4.00
CA ARG A 120 -7.39 -7.34 5.12
C ARG A 120 -8.66 -6.60 4.69
N ILE A 121 -8.62 -5.83 3.60
CA ILE A 121 -9.80 -5.14 3.06
C ILE A 121 -10.88 -6.16 2.67
N THR A 122 -10.49 -7.24 2.00
CA THR A 122 -11.40 -8.32 1.59
C THR A 122 -12.07 -8.98 2.79
N ASP A 123 -11.29 -9.33 3.82
CA ASP A 123 -11.75 -9.98 5.04
C ASP A 123 -12.67 -9.06 5.85
N LEU A 124 -12.39 -7.75 5.90
CA LEU A 124 -13.25 -6.77 6.56
C LEU A 124 -14.61 -6.65 5.87
N ILE A 125 -14.62 -6.53 4.54
CA ILE A 125 -15.87 -6.47 3.78
C ILE A 125 -16.65 -7.79 3.92
N GLN A 126 -15.97 -8.93 3.88
CA GLN A 126 -16.63 -10.22 4.03
C GLN A 126 -17.19 -10.42 5.45
N SER A 127 -16.45 -10.02 6.48
CA SER A 127 -16.91 -10.05 7.87
C SER A 127 -18.12 -9.14 8.05
N PHE A 128 -18.08 -7.93 7.49
CA PHE A 128 -19.20 -6.98 7.50
C PHE A 128 -20.48 -7.61 6.91
N VAL A 129 -20.38 -8.19 5.71
CA VAL A 129 -21.50 -8.86 5.05
C VAL A 129 -21.99 -10.09 5.83
N ASN A 130 -21.08 -10.91 6.34
CA ASN A 130 -21.44 -12.12 7.10
C ASN A 130 -22.15 -11.77 8.40
N THR A 131 -21.67 -10.77 9.14
CA THR A 131 -22.32 -10.31 10.37
C THR A 131 -23.77 -9.89 10.11
N ILE A 132 -24.05 -9.19 9.01
CA ILE A 132 -25.42 -8.81 8.65
C ILE A 132 -26.23 -10.04 8.25
N ASN A 133 -25.69 -10.88 7.35
CA ASN A 133 -26.39 -12.08 6.87
C ASN A 133 -26.75 -13.06 7.99
N ASP A 134 -25.86 -13.27 8.96
CA ASP A 134 -26.10 -14.19 10.06
C ASP A 134 -27.15 -13.63 11.03
N ASN A 135 -27.18 -12.32 11.25
CA ASN A 135 -28.21 -11.67 12.05
C ASN A 135 -29.56 -11.56 11.32
N MET A 136 -29.59 -11.59 9.98
CA MET A 136 -30.85 -11.72 9.24
C MET A 136 -31.46 -13.13 9.39
N LYS A 137 -30.67 -14.19 9.59
CA LYS A 137 -31.21 -15.55 9.74
C LYS A 137 -31.84 -15.82 11.11
N LEU A 138 -31.43 -15.05 12.12
CA LEU A 138 -31.86 -15.20 13.52
C LEU A 138 -32.83 -14.07 13.88
N GLU A 139 -33.41 -14.10 15.09
CA GLU A 139 -33.98 -12.88 15.67
C GLU A 139 -32.82 -11.96 16.08
N PRO A 140 -32.62 -10.82 15.38
CA PRO A 140 -31.42 -10.03 15.59
C PRO A 140 -31.52 -9.28 16.91
N ASP A 141 -30.51 -9.42 17.77
CA ASP A 141 -30.23 -8.39 18.78
C ASP A 141 -29.65 -7.17 18.06
N LEU A 142 -30.53 -6.23 17.70
CA LEU A 142 -30.17 -5.04 16.95
C LEU A 142 -29.19 -4.13 17.72
N VAL A 143 -29.11 -4.22 19.04
CA VAL A 143 -28.14 -3.44 19.84
C VAL A 143 -26.73 -4.02 19.67
N ILE A 144 -26.59 -5.34 19.75
CA ILE A 144 -25.32 -6.02 19.54
C ILE A 144 -24.89 -5.88 18.08
N LEU A 145 -25.81 -6.10 17.14
CA LEU A 145 -25.56 -5.98 15.71
C LEU A 145 -25.06 -4.59 15.33
N GLU A 146 -25.74 -3.53 15.79
CA GLU A 146 -25.32 -2.13 15.51
C GLU A 146 -23.87 -1.89 15.96
N LYS A 147 -23.50 -2.33 17.16
CA LYS A 147 -22.13 -2.17 17.67
C LYS A 147 -21.11 -2.94 16.82
N GLN A 148 -21.42 -4.18 16.46
CA GLN A 148 -20.53 -5.02 15.65
C GLN A 148 -20.31 -4.41 14.26
N VAL A 149 -21.39 -4.04 13.58
CA VAL A 149 -21.35 -3.47 12.23
C VAL A 149 -20.69 -2.09 12.25
N MET A 150 -20.94 -1.26 13.26
CA MET A 150 -20.26 0.03 13.42
C MET A 150 -18.75 -0.12 13.60
N ASN A 151 -18.30 -1.11 14.38
CA ASN A 151 -16.87 -1.38 14.56
C ASN A 151 -16.22 -1.82 13.24
N LEU A 152 -16.85 -2.74 12.51
CA LEU A 152 -16.37 -3.20 11.21
C LEU A 152 -16.34 -2.06 10.17
N TYR A 153 -17.37 -1.19 10.17
CA TYR A 153 -17.40 0.00 9.32
C TYR A 153 -16.24 0.96 9.63
N ASN A 154 -15.99 1.24 10.91
CA ASN A 154 -14.91 2.13 11.33
C ASN A 154 -13.54 1.56 10.94
N GLU A 155 -13.34 0.25 11.13
CA GLU A 155 -12.09 -0.40 10.76
C GLU A 155 -11.89 -0.42 9.24
N LEU A 156 -12.94 -0.71 8.46
CA LEU A 156 -12.90 -0.65 7.00
C LEU A 156 -12.56 0.76 6.51
N SER A 157 -13.25 1.78 7.03
CA SER A 157 -13.02 3.18 6.67
C SER A 157 -11.60 3.64 6.97
N ALA A 158 -11.09 3.30 8.16
CA ALA A 158 -9.71 3.60 8.53
C ALA A 158 -8.69 2.87 7.64
N THR A 159 -8.96 1.60 7.30
CA THR A 159 -8.09 0.80 6.43
C THR A 159 -8.03 1.39 5.02
N LEU A 160 -9.17 1.78 4.44
CA LEU A 160 -9.24 2.44 3.14
C LEU A 160 -8.50 3.78 3.15
N TYR A 161 -8.69 4.60 4.18
CA TYR A 161 -8.01 5.88 4.35
C TYR A 161 -6.49 5.75 4.42
N LEU A 162 -5.99 4.84 5.27
CA LEU A 162 -4.56 4.61 5.42
C LEU A 162 -3.94 4.05 4.14
N SER A 163 -4.69 3.21 3.43
CA SER A 163 -4.28 2.64 2.15
C SER A 163 -4.23 3.65 1.01
N ASN A 164 -5.10 4.67 1.03
CA ASN A 164 -5.31 5.64 -0.04
C ASN A 164 -4.05 6.42 -0.40
N VAL A 165 -3.14 6.69 0.53
CA VAL A 165 -1.94 7.49 0.23
C VAL A 165 -0.73 6.61 -0.12
N LYS A 166 -0.63 5.43 0.49
CA LYS A 166 0.62 4.65 0.49
C LYS A 166 0.58 3.38 -0.33
N LEU A 167 -0.57 2.70 -0.37
CA LEU A 167 -0.68 1.34 -0.90
C LEU A 167 -1.51 1.31 -2.18
N PHE A 168 -2.68 1.98 -2.16
CA PHE A 168 -3.63 2.06 -3.26
C PHE A 168 -4.02 3.53 -3.53
N PRO A 169 -3.14 4.30 -4.20
CA PRO A 169 -3.35 5.71 -4.50
C PRO A 169 -4.68 6.02 -5.17
N GLY A 170 -5.59 6.71 -4.46
CA GLY A 170 -6.89 7.13 -4.99
C GLY A 170 -8.06 6.19 -4.68
N ILE A 171 -7.84 5.13 -3.89
CA ILE A 171 -8.88 4.15 -3.56
C ILE A 171 -10.16 4.78 -2.95
N GLU A 172 -10.05 5.86 -2.18
CA GLU A 172 -11.21 6.55 -1.59
C GLU A 172 -11.91 7.50 -2.56
N SER A 173 -11.19 7.98 -3.58
CA SER A 173 -11.72 8.90 -4.58
C SER A 173 -12.33 8.15 -5.77
N GLU A 174 -11.92 6.89 -5.97
CA GLU A 174 -12.53 6.00 -6.94
C GLU A 174 -13.98 5.70 -6.54
N GLU A 175 -14.88 5.73 -7.52
CA GLU A 175 -16.32 5.46 -7.34
C GLU A 175 -16.57 4.15 -6.59
N SER A 176 -15.76 3.11 -6.85
CA SER A 176 -15.88 1.83 -6.18
C SER A 176 -15.57 1.88 -4.69
N GLY A 177 -14.51 2.58 -4.28
CA GLY A 177 -14.15 2.66 -2.85
C GLY A 177 -15.07 3.61 -2.08
N LYS A 178 -15.47 4.71 -2.71
CA LYS A 178 -16.50 5.60 -2.17
C LYS A 178 -17.84 4.86 -2.01
N GLY A 179 -18.28 4.12 -3.03
CA GLY A 179 -19.53 3.37 -3.02
C GLY A 179 -19.57 2.26 -1.96
N VAL A 180 -18.45 1.56 -1.71
CA VAL A 180 -18.34 0.61 -0.60
C VAL A 180 -18.55 1.31 0.74
N ARG A 181 -17.84 2.43 0.98
CA ARG A 181 -17.93 3.17 2.25
C ARG A 181 -19.33 3.73 2.48
N GLU A 182 -19.91 4.38 1.48
CA GLU A 182 -21.25 4.99 1.58
C GLU A 182 -22.34 3.92 1.78
N THR A 183 -22.25 2.80 1.07
CA THR A 183 -23.22 1.71 1.26
C THR A 183 -23.08 1.07 2.65
N ALA A 184 -21.85 0.91 3.15
CA ALA A 184 -21.64 0.41 4.52
C ALA A 184 -22.18 1.39 5.58
N GLU A 185 -22.03 2.70 5.36
CA GLU A 185 -22.61 3.73 6.22
C GLU A 185 -24.15 3.71 6.18
N GLU A 186 -24.77 3.62 5.00
CA GLU A 186 -26.22 3.46 4.83
C GLU A 186 -26.74 2.26 5.62
N ILE A 187 -26.02 1.12 5.57
CA ILE A 187 -26.37 -0.08 6.33
C ILE A 187 -26.38 0.23 7.82
N VAL A 188 -25.30 0.79 8.38
CA VAL A 188 -25.19 1.15 9.80
C VAL A 188 -26.36 2.04 10.24
N GLN A 189 -26.69 3.05 9.44
CA GLN A 189 -27.77 3.98 9.72
C GLN A 189 -29.14 3.27 9.78
N GLU A 190 -29.39 2.34 8.86
CA GLU A 190 -30.64 1.58 8.84
C GLU A 190 -30.73 0.58 10.02
N ILE A 191 -29.62 -0.02 10.47
CA ILE A 191 -29.60 -0.83 11.70
C ILE A 191 -30.03 0.04 12.89
N SER A 192 -29.45 1.25 13.01
CA SER A 192 -29.77 2.18 14.09
C SER A 192 -31.23 2.62 14.06
N LYS A 193 -31.78 2.87 12.87
CA LYS A 193 -33.19 3.23 12.66
C LYS A 193 -34.13 2.08 13.02
N SER A 194 -33.78 0.85 12.61
CA SER A 194 -34.56 -0.35 12.94
C SER A 194 -34.58 -0.58 14.46
N ARG A 195 -33.42 -0.48 15.13
CA ARG A 195 -33.31 -0.57 16.58
C ARG A 195 -34.23 0.43 17.30
N LYS A 196 -34.21 1.69 16.86
CA LYS A 196 -35.09 2.75 17.42
C LYS A 196 -36.58 2.43 17.19
N SER A 197 -36.91 1.78 16.08
CA SER A 197 -38.30 1.40 15.77
C SER A 197 -38.78 0.28 16.69
N TYR A 198 -37.94 -0.72 16.97
CA TYR A 198 -38.23 -1.75 17.97
C TYR A 198 -38.36 -1.18 19.39
N GLN A 199 -37.50 -0.24 19.79
CA GLN A 199 -37.54 0.40 21.11
C GLN A 199 -38.80 1.25 21.37
N LYS A 200 -39.49 1.68 20.31
CA LYS A 200 -40.74 2.46 20.41
C LYS A 200 -41.98 1.59 20.58
N LEU A 201 -41.85 0.27 20.45
CA LEU A 201 -42.96 -0.63 20.70
C LEU A 201 -43.30 -0.63 22.20
N PRO A 202 -44.58 -0.62 22.59
CA PRO A 202 -44.97 -0.65 23.99
C PRO A 202 -44.43 -1.90 24.69
N ALA A 203 -43.86 -1.74 25.89
CA ALA A 203 -43.33 -2.87 26.68
C ALA A 203 -44.43 -3.82 27.21
N GLU A 204 -45.71 -3.45 27.10
CA GLU A 204 -46.85 -4.13 27.72
C GLU A 204 -47.50 -5.25 26.86
N SER A 205 -46.94 -5.61 25.70
CA SER A 205 -47.52 -6.66 24.84
C SER A 205 -46.88 -8.03 25.03
N GLN A 206 -46.71 -8.49 26.26
CA GLN A 206 -46.61 -9.94 26.51
C GLN A 206 -47.98 -10.65 26.43
N ASP A 207 -49.08 -9.90 26.34
CA ASP A 207 -50.43 -10.45 26.12
C ASP A 207 -51.03 -9.99 24.78
N GLN A 208 -51.03 -10.92 23.81
CA GLN A 208 -52.04 -11.16 22.77
C GLN A 208 -52.62 -10.00 21.93
N ASN A 209 -52.08 -8.77 21.94
CA ASN A 209 -52.59 -7.71 21.07
C ASN A 209 -52.17 -7.94 19.59
N PRO A 210 -53.12 -8.25 18.68
CA PRO A 210 -52.79 -8.53 17.28
C PRO A 210 -52.14 -7.34 16.56
N ILE A 211 -52.43 -6.11 17.02
CA ILE A 211 -51.90 -4.88 16.42
C ILE A 211 -50.41 -4.74 16.70
N THR A 212 -49.96 -5.08 17.92
CA THR A 212 -48.53 -5.01 18.26
C THR A 212 -47.72 -6.08 17.52
N ALA A 213 -48.25 -7.30 17.43
CA ALA A 213 -47.64 -8.38 16.64
C ALA A 213 -47.53 -8.03 15.14
N LEU A 214 -48.56 -7.40 14.57
CA LEU A 214 -48.52 -6.88 13.19
C LEU A 214 -47.47 -5.79 13.01
N SER A 215 -47.32 -4.88 13.99
CA SER A 215 -46.31 -3.82 13.96
C SER A 215 -44.89 -4.38 14.02
N GLU A 216 -44.64 -5.35 14.90
CA GLU A 216 -43.35 -6.07 14.99
C GLU A 216 -42.99 -6.77 13.69
N LEU A 217 -43.97 -7.48 13.09
CA LEU A 217 -43.78 -8.19 11.83
C LEU A 217 -43.48 -7.22 10.68
N ASN A 218 -44.16 -6.07 10.63
CA ASN A 218 -43.90 -5.02 9.64
C ASN A 218 -42.49 -4.43 9.77
N ILE A 219 -42.03 -4.15 11.00
CA ILE A 219 -40.67 -3.66 11.24
C ILE A 219 -39.65 -4.72 10.80
N LYS A 220 -39.88 -6.00 11.12
CA LYS A 220 -39.00 -7.11 10.75
C LYS A 220 -38.88 -7.26 9.23
N MET A 221 -40.02 -7.24 8.51
CA MET A 221 -40.02 -7.31 7.04
C MET A 221 -39.32 -6.10 6.40
N SER A 222 -39.58 -4.89 6.91
CA SER A 222 -38.91 -3.68 6.41
C SER A 222 -37.40 -3.76 6.59
N TRP A 223 -36.95 -4.20 7.77
CA TRP A 223 -35.53 -4.42 8.07
C TRP A 223 -34.88 -5.39 7.08
N HIS A 224 -35.49 -6.56 6.87
CA HIS A 224 -34.98 -7.58 5.97
C HIS A 224 -34.89 -7.10 4.52
N ASN A 225 -35.95 -6.46 4.01
CA ASN A 225 -36.00 -5.98 2.64
C ASN A 225 -34.95 -4.90 2.39
N GLU A 226 -34.79 -3.98 3.34
CA GLU A 226 -33.84 -2.88 3.19
C GLU A 226 -32.40 -3.36 3.31
N MET A 227 -32.10 -4.27 4.24
CA MET A 227 -30.79 -4.91 4.32
C MET A 227 -30.45 -5.67 3.04
N HIS A 228 -31.41 -6.41 2.48
CA HIS A 228 -31.18 -7.13 1.23
C HIS A 228 -30.85 -6.17 0.09
N ARG A 229 -31.63 -5.10 -0.08
CA ARG A 229 -31.41 -4.05 -1.08
C ARG A 229 -30.01 -3.40 -0.95
N LEU A 230 -29.59 -3.09 0.27
CA LEU A 230 -28.29 -2.47 0.53
C LEU A 230 -27.12 -3.44 0.29
N LEU A 231 -27.28 -4.72 0.67
CA LEU A 231 -26.30 -5.75 0.36
C LEU A 231 -26.15 -6.00 -1.13
N GLU A 232 -27.26 -6.01 -1.89
CA GLU A 232 -27.21 -6.08 -3.36
C GLU A 232 -26.49 -4.88 -3.97
N LYS A 233 -26.72 -3.66 -3.46
CA LYS A 233 -25.99 -2.45 -3.86
C LYS A 233 -24.49 -2.55 -3.57
N LEU A 234 -24.10 -3.21 -2.47
CA LEU A 234 -22.69 -3.36 -2.08
C LEU A 234 -21.90 -4.29 -3.02
N VAL A 235 -22.54 -5.31 -3.60
CA VAL A 235 -21.89 -6.32 -4.47
C VAL A 235 -21.08 -5.72 -5.63
N PRO A 236 -21.65 -4.87 -6.50
CA PRO A 236 -20.91 -4.29 -7.63
C PRO A 236 -19.77 -3.38 -7.16
N HIS A 237 -19.99 -2.56 -6.12
CA HIS A 237 -18.95 -1.67 -5.58
C HIS A 237 -17.78 -2.48 -5.01
N LYS A 238 -18.05 -3.56 -4.28
CA LYS A 238 -17.04 -4.49 -3.77
C LYS A 238 -16.20 -5.09 -4.91
N TYR A 239 -16.86 -5.57 -5.96
CA TYR A 239 -16.17 -6.19 -7.10
C TYR A 239 -15.23 -5.22 -7.81
N GLU A 240 -15.72 -4.03 -8.14
CA GLU A 240 -14.91 -3.01 -8.81
C GLU A 240 -13.77 -2.50 -7.90
N LEU A 241 -13.99 -2.43 -6.59
CA LEU A 241 -12.94 -2.10 -5.63
C LEU A 241 -11.81 -3.12 -5.65
N PHE A 242 -12.13 -4.41 -5.66
CA PHE A 242 -11.11 -5.47 -5.72
C PHE A 242 -10.33 -5.42 -7.03
N LYS A 243 -11.02 -5.26 -8.16
CA LYS A 243 -10.40 -5.08 -9.48
C LYS A 243 -9.52 -3.83 -9.55
N TYR A 244 -9.89 -2.77 -8.86
CA TYR A 244 -9.05 -1.58 -8.72
C TYR A 244 -7.76 -1.87 -7.94
N ILE A 245 -7.88 -2.53 -6.78
CA ILE A 245 -6.74 -2.88 -5.91
C ILE A 245 -5.78 -3.84 -6.62
N GLU A 246 -6.29 -4.82 -7.39
CA GLU A 246 -5.49 -5.79 -8.16
C GLU A 246 -4.51 -5.12 -9.14
N LYS A 247 -4.80 -3.91 -9.64
CA LYS A 247 -3.87 -3.15 -10.51
C LYS A 247 -2.54 -2.82 -9.82
N PHE A 248 -2.50 -2.86 -8.49
CA PHE A 248 -1.34 -2.47 -7.68
C PHE A 248 -0.55 -3.64 -7.10
N ILE A 249 -1.09 -4.86 -7.19
CA ILE A 249 -0.48 -6.10 -6.68
C ILE A 249 0.43 -6.70 -7.77
#